data_AF-A0A9D2EDV8-F1
#
_entry.id   AF-A0A9D2EDV8-F1
#
_cell.length_a   1.000
_cell.length_b   1.000
_cell.length_c   1.000
_cell.angle_alpha   90.00
_cell.angle_beta   90.00
_cell.angle_gamma   90.00
#
_symmetry.space_group_name_H-M   'P 1'
#
loop_
_entity.id
_entity.type
_entity.pdbx_description
1 polymer ?
#
loop_
_entity_poly.entity_id
_entity_poly.type
_entity_poly.pdbx_seq_one_letter_code
_entity_poly.pdbx_strand_id
1 'polypeptide(L)'
;MHPELLTAGPRGRRLCLNLATALDDLLSRAVFDRSYDLDPGKGTSVKRLMAFAPGTTQAEMDAARAAEEARPVPTVADVARLLVQVDLPAAGPAPAQITPALAESVSTAMYWQPPHGEDVLAGHRELDDGLARVATWLAPQIPDWWTTPMAPEQWVVAWWGHDPRKRKAPALTKWRKQTLAEEHRAATLRRKNRVEYPKEGWSPTPGLRPADVTASISGTWWSFPDGVATTRAVDGVPAGLDLTEDAGDDQARAFEVRVPTDARVLEIDHPQVWIDLCRAHSLEVTSSRRHDWYRVTGRDGDWVIPDWAAVAESYDAVHLTTAAYLAGATRALEVNERLATMIAGWGPDATVWLTPVRAGTPHVWSFDGEADRWSVS
;
A
#
# COMPACT_ATOMS: atom_id res chain seq x y z
N MET A 1 13.76 11.67 -9.92
CA MET A 1 13.15 11.73 -8.57
C MET A 1 14.25 11.96 -7.53
N HIS A 2 13.99 12.73 -6.47
CA HIS A 2 14.97 12.91 -5.39
C HIS A 2 15.10 11.61 -4.55
N PRO A 3 16.32 11.12 -4.26
CA PRO A 3 16.51 9.90 -3.46
C PRO A 3 15.83 9.95 -2.08
N GLU A 4 15.72 11.14 -1.48
CA GLU A 4 15.09 11.30 -0.17
C GLU A 4 13.62 10.86 -0.17
N LEU A 5 12.91 11.01 -1.28
CA LEU A 5 11.50 10.59 -1.38
C LEU A 5 11.36 9.07 -1.29
N LEU A 6 12.36 8.30 -1.74
CA LEU A 6 12.38 6.84 -1.62
C LEU A 6 12.64 6.38 -0.18
N THR A 7 13.23 7.22 0.68
CA THR A 7 13.54 6.83 2.06
C THR A 7 12.64 7.50 3.09
N ALA A 8 11.80 8.45 2.67
CA ALA A 8 10.88 9.18 3.52
C ALA A 8 9.72 8.32 4.05
N GLY A 9 9.20 7.41 3.23
CA GLY A 9 8.01 6.61 3.54
C GLY A 9 8.29 5.10 3.59
N PRO A 10 7.44 4.30 4.25
CA PRO A 10 7.63 2.86 4.36
C PRO A 10 7.69 2.16 3.00
N ARG A 11 6.85 2.55 2.04
CA ARG A 11 6.80 1.93 0.70
C ARG A 11 8.09 2.14 -0.08
N GLY A 12 8.63 3.36 -0.11
CA GLY A 12 9.93 3.61 -0.73
C GLY A 12 11.08 2.83 -0.07
N ARG A 13 11.07 2.72 1.26
CA ARG A 13 12.07 1.95 2.01
C ARG A 13 11.95 0.45 1.72
N ARG A 14 10.72 -0.06 1.62
CA ARG A 14 10.40 -1.43 1.22
C ARG A 14 10.91 -1.73 -0.19
N LEU A 15 10.67 -0.84 -1.15
CA LEU A 15 11.23 -0.92 -2.51
C LEU A 15 12.77 -1.01 -2.49
N CYS A 16 13.44 -0.15 -1.72
CA CYS A 16 14.91 -0.17 -1.61
C CYS A 16 15.41 -1.49 -0.99
N LEU A 17 14.74 -1.98 0.05
CA LEU A 17 15.07 -3.25 0.67
C LEU A 17 14.91 -4.42 -0.31
N ASN A 18 13.79 -4.47 -1.04
CA ASN A 18 13.48 -5.50 -2.04
C ASN A 18 14.56 -5.55 -3.14
N LEU A 19 14.98 -4.39 -3.65
CA LEU A 19 16.05 -4.31 -4.65
C LEU A 19 17.38 -4.84 -4.11
N ALA A 20 17.76 -4.47 -2.89
CA ALA A 20 19.00 -4.94 -2.28
C ALA A 20 18.97 -6.46 -2.03
N THR A 21 17.85 -7.00 -1.55
CA THR A 21 17.70 -8.44 -1.34
C THR A 21 17.72 -9.25 -2.64
N ALA A 22 17.31 -8.65 -3.76
CA ALA A 22 17.39 -9.29 -5.07
C ALA A 22 18.83 -9.41 -5.61
N LEU A 23 19.78 -8.68 -5.02
CA LEU A 23 21.20 -8.67 -5.42
C LEU A 23 22.08 -9.57 -4.54
N ASP A 24 21.65 -9.88 -3.32
CA ASP A 24 22.49 -10.56 -2.33
C ASP A 24 21.69 -11.59 -1.51
N ASP A 25 22.01 -12.88 -1.71
CA ASP A 25 21.37 -14.01 -1.04
C ASP A 25 21.57 -14.01 0.47
N LEU A 26 22.71 -13.52 0.96
CA LEU A 26 23.01 -13.49 2.39
C LEU A 26 22.16 -12.41 3.07
N LEU A 27 22.05 -11.24 2.46
CA LEU A 27 21.11 -10.20 2.89
C LEU A 27 19.68 -10.71 2.82
N SER A 28 19.27 -11.33 1.71
CA SER A 28 17.92 -11.88 1.52
C SER A 28 17.51 -12.83 2.64
N ARG A 29 18.37 -13.79 2.99
CA ARG A 29 18.14 -14.71 4.12
C ARG A 29 18.09 -13.98 5.47
N ALA A 30 18.99 -13.03 5.69
CA ALA A 30 19.00 -12.26 6.95
C ALA A 30 17.75 -11.40 7.11
N VAL A 31 17.26 -10.79 6.03
CA VAL A 31 16.01 -10.04 5.98
C VAL A 31 14.82 -10.96 6.22
N PHE A 32 14.73 -12.09 5.53
CA PHE A 32 13.69 -13.10 5.78
C PHE A 32 13.63 -13.51 7.26
N ASP A 33 14.80 -13.75 7.85
CA ASP A 33 14.89 -14.16 9.23
C ASP A 33 14.48 -13.07 10.21
N ARG A 34 15.04 -11.88 10.06
CA ARG A 34 14.78 -10.79 11.00
C ARG A 34 13.35 -10.28 10.88
N SER A 35 12.82 -10.23 9.66
CA SER A 35 11.48 -9.72 9.39
C SER A 35 10.41 -10.59 10.04
N TYR A 36 10.49 -11.91 9.90
CA TYR A 36 9.54 -12.79 10.62
C TYR A 36 9.65 -12.68 12.15
N ASP A 37 10.83 -12.39 12.70
CA ASP A 37 10.95 -12.15 14.15
C ASP A 37 10.28 -10.84 14.58
N LEU A 38 10.30 -9.83 13.71
CA LEU A 38 9.68 -8.52 13.91
C LEU A 38 8.18 -8.49 13.56
N ASP A 39 7.67 -9.48 12.83
CA ASP A 39 6.31 -9.50 12.33
C ASP A 39 5.29 -9.61 13.49
N PRO A 40 4.35 -8.65 13.63
CA PRO A 40 3.34 -8.69 14.69
C PRO A 40 2.41 -9.91 14.63
N GLY A 41 2.30 -10.55 13.47
CA GLY A 41 1.54 -11.78 13.23
C GLY A 41 2.33 -13.07 13.48
N LYS A 42 3.60 -12.99 13.89
CA LYS A 42 4.48 -14.16 14.13
C LYS A 42 3.80 -15.22 14.99
N GLY A 43 3.76 -16.45 14.48
CA GLY A 43 3.17 -17.61 15.17
C GLY A 43 1.64 -17.65 15.16
N THR A 44 0.98 -16.66 14.56
CA THR A 44 -0.47 -16.59 14.40
C THR A 44 -0.86 -16.54 12.93
N SER A 45 -0.98 -15.34 12.36
CA SER A 45 -1.27 -15.09 10.94
C SER A 45 -0.06 -15.27 10.03
N VAL A 46 1.16 -15.24 10.57
CA VAL A 46 2.40 -15.48 9.82
C VAL A 46 3.13 -16.70 10.38
N LYS A 47 3.46 -17.65 9.50
CA LYS A 47 4.16 -18.90 9.83
C LYS A 47 5.30 -19.15 8.85
N ARG A 48 6.41 -19.67 9.36
CA ARG A 48 7.47 -20.21 8.51
C ARG A 48 7.16 -21.66 8.16
N LEU A 49 7.33 -21.97 6.89
CA LEU A 49 7.23 -23.32 6.36
C LEU A 49 8.59 -23.71 5.82
N MET A 50 8.96 -24.97 6.05
CA MET A 50 10.17 -25.56 5.47
C MET A 50 9.74 -26.63 4.48
N ALA A 51 10.24 -26.51 3.25
CA ALA A 51 10.02 -27.49 2.19
C ALA A 51 11.08 -28.58 2.26
N PHE A 52 10.67 -29.81 1.95
CA PHE A 52 11.54 -30.98 1.91
C PHE A 52 11.40 -31.68 0.57
N ALA A 53 12.49 -32.28 0.09
CA ALA A 53 12.46 -33.05 -1.14
C ALA A 53 11.58 -34.31 -0.97
N PRO A 54 10.93 -34.80 -2.04
CA PRO A 54 10.26 -36.09 -2.00
C PRO A 54 11.21 -37.19 -1.54
N GLY A 55 10.80 -37.98 -0.54
CA GLY A 55 11.61 -39.05 0.04
C GLY A 55 12.44 -38.68 1.27
N THR A 56 12.46 -37.41 1.69
CA THR A 56 13.04 -37.03 3.00
C THR A 56 12.29 -37.74 4.13
N THR A 57 13.04 -38.43 4.98
CA THR A 57 12.48 -39.18 6.12
C THR A 57 12.05 -38.24 7.25
N GLN A 58 11.16 -38.70 8.13
CA GLN A 58 10.73 -37.91 9.29
C GLN A 58 11.89 -37.52 10.20
N ALA A 59 12.87 -38.41 10.39
CA ALA A 59 14.05 -38.13 11.19
C ALA A 59 14.93 -37.01 10.58
N GLU A 60 15.09 -36.99 9.26
CA GLU A 60 15.80 -35.93 8.55
C GLU A 60 15.03 -34.60 8.64
N MET A 61 13.70 -34.64 8.50
CA MET A 61 12.85 -33.46 8.65
C MET A 61 12.95 -32.87 10.06
N ASP A 62 12.91 -33.70 11.10
CA ASP A 62 13.00 -33.25 12.49
C ASP A 62 14.40 -32.75 12.84
N ALA A 63 15.46 -33.39 12.33
CA ALA A 63 16.82 -32.92 12.48
C ALA A 63 17.03 -31.55 11.80
N ALA A 64 16.48 -31.35 10.60
CA ALA A 64 16.54 -30.07 9.90
C ALA A 64 15.77 -28.97 10.64
N ARG A 65 14.58 -29.27 11.19
CA ARG A 65 13.83 -28.34 12.03
C ARG A 65 14.60 -27.95 13.28
N ALA A 66 15.19 -28.92 13.98
CA ALA A 66 15.98 -28.65 15.17
C ALA A 66 17.23 -27.82 14.86
N ALA A 67 17.90 -28.08 13.73
CA ALA A 67 19.03 -27.29 13.28
C ALA A 67 18.64 -25.84 12.95
N GLU A 68 17.48 -25.65 12.32
CA GLU A 68 16.94 -24.33 12.00
C GLU A 68 16.50 -23.57 13.26
N GLU A 69 15.83 -24.23 14.20
CA GLU A 69 15.45 -23.64 15.50
C GLU A 69 16.67 -23.22 16.35
N ALA A 70 17.78 -23.95 16.22
CA ALA A 70 19.03 -23.63 16.92
C ALA A 70 19.84 -22.51 16.25
N ARG A 71 19.51 -22.14 15.00
CA ARG A 71 20.25 -21.13 14.24
C ARG A 71 20.00 -19.73 14.83
N PRO A 72 21.05 -18.94 15.09
CA PRO A 72 20.87 -17.59 15.61
C PRO A 72 20.19 -16.71 14.56
N VAL A 73 19.11 -16.03 14.97
CA VAL A 73 18.43 -15.02 14.15
C VAL A 73 19.33 -13.78 14.07
N PRO A 74 19.65 -13.26 12.88
CA PRO A 74 20.42 -12.02 12.73
C PRO A 74 19.74 -10.86 13.44
N THR A 75 20.53 -9.96 14.02
CA THR A 75 20.02 -8.71 14.60
C THR A 75 19.73 -7.67 13.50
N VAL A 76 19.00 -6.60 13.84
CA VAL A 76 18.81 -5.46 12.92
C VAL A 76 20.16 -4.87 12.50
N ALA A 77 21.13 -4.79 13.42
CA ALA A 77 22.48 -4.29 13.13
C ALA A 77 23.25 -5.21 12.16
N ASP A 78 23.01 -6.52 12.23
CA ASP A 78 23.61 -7.47 11.28
C ASP A 78 23.05 -7.27 9.87
N VAL A 79 21.73 -7.09 9.74
CA VAL A 79 21.08 -6.76 8.47
C VAL A 79 21.59 -5.42 7.92
N ALA A 80 21.65 -4.38 8.75
CA ALA A 80 22.16 -3.06 8.36
C ALA A 80 23.58 -3.14 7.77
N ARG A 81 24.47 -3.87 8.44
CA ARG A 81 25.84 -4.08 7.96
C ARG A 81 25.89 -4.82 6.63
N LEU A 82 25.06 -5.85 6.44
CA LEU A 82 24.94 -6.54 5.15
C LEU A 82 24.42 -5.60 4.06
N LEU A 83 23.39 -4.81 4.36
CA LEU A 83 22.78 -3.86 3.42
C LEU A 83 23.78 -2.82 2.91
N VAL A 84 24.65 -2.30 3.78
CA VAL A 84 25.73 -1.37 3.39
C VAL A 84 26.78 -2.06 2.50
N GLN A 85 26.98 -3.37 2.67
CA GLN A 85 27.98 -4.16 1.94
C GLN A 85 27.49 -4.72 0.61
N VAL A 86 26.18 -4.71 0.33
CA VAL A 86 25.62 -5.18 -0.95
C VAL A 86 26.34 -4.52 -2.11
N ASP A 87 26.80 -5.32 -3.08
CA ASP A 87 27.39 -4.80 -4.30
C ASP A 87 26.31 -4.16 -5.18
N LEU A 88 26.48 -2.88 -5.51
CA LEU A 88 25.53 -2.12 -6.32
C LEU A 88 26.17 -1.84 -7.67
N PRO A 89 25.74 -2.52 -8.75
CA PRO A 89 26.33 -2.35 -10.08
C PRO A 89 26.33 -0.88 -10.53
N ALA A 90 27.45 -0.40 -11.07
CA ALA A 90 27.57 0.99 -11.52
C ALA A 90 26.53 1.40 -12.58
N ALA A 91 25.97 0.45 -13.32
CA ALA A 91 24.94 0.68 -14.33
C ALA A 91 23.55 1.01 -13.73
N GLY A 92 23.32 0.80 -12.43
CA GLY A 92 22.00 0.91 -11.81
C GLY A 92 21.18 -0.39 -11.89
N PRO A 93 19.97 -0.43 -11.28
CA PRO A 93 19.06 -1.56 -11.42
C PRO A 93 18.49 -1.63 -12.84
N ALA A 94 18.32 -2.85 -13.36
CA ALA A 94 17.59 -3.06 -14.60
C ALA A 94 16.07 -2.89 -14.37
N PRO A 95 15.29 -2.47 -15.40
CA PRO A 95 13.82 -2.38 -15.28
C PRO A 95 13.15 -3.67 -14.77
N ALA A 96 13.65 -4.83 -15.19
CA ALA A 96 13.19 -6.14 -14.74
C ALA A 96 13.40 -6.41 -13.22
N GLN A 97 14.23 -5.61 -12.55
CA GLN A 97 14.39 -5.65 -11.09
C GLN A 97 13.52 -4.59 -10.40
N ILE A 98 13.32 -3.43 -11.04
CA ILE A 98 12.53 -2.32 -10.49
C ILE A 98 11.05 -2.68 -10.43
N THR A 99 10.49 -3.23 -11.51
CA THR A 99 9.05 -3.49 -11.62
C THR A 99 8.56 -4.50 -10.55
N PRO A 100 9.18 -5.69 -10.39
CA PRO A 100 8.75 -6.62 -9.34
C PRO A 100 8.98 -6.07 -7.93
N ALA A 101 10.07 -5.32 -7.70
CA ALA A 101 10.33 -4.73 -6.39
C ALA A 101 9.30 -3.65 -6.02
N LEU A 102 8.82 -2.87 -6.99
CA LEU A 102 7.72 -1.91 -6.82
C LEU A 102 6.41 -2.66 -6.58
N ALA A 103 6.08 -3.65 -7.42
CA ALA A 103 4.86 -4.44 -7.27
C ALA A 103 4.77 -5.10 -5.89
N GLU A 104 5.86 -5.70 -5.41
CA GLU A 104 5.94 -6.29 -4.06
C GLU A 104 5.79 -5.23 -2.95
N SER A 105 6.33 -4.03 -3.15
CA SER A 105 6.12 -2.94 -2.18
C SER A 105 4.66 -2.49 -2.11
N VAL A 106 3.92 -2.58 -3.22
CA VAL A 106 2.51 -2.19 -3.33
C VAL A 106 1.58 -3.30 -2.83
N SER A 107 1.83 -4.55 -3.22
CA SER A 107 1.03 -5.72 -2.82
C SER A 107 0.96 -5.88 -1.30
N THR A 108 2.06 -5.54 -0.61
CA THR A 108 2.20 -5.61 0.86
C THR A 108 1.78 -4.33 1.59
N ALA A 109 1.18 -3.36 0.90
CA ALA A 109 0.69 -2.12 1.51
C ALA A 109 -0.65 -2.35 2.22
N MET A 110 -0.59 -2.76 3.49
CA MET A 110 -1.78 -3.12 4.27
C MET A 110 -2.19 -1.99 5.23
N TYR A 111 -3.42 -1.50 5.11
CA TYR A 111 -3.93 -0.38 5.94
C TYR A 111 -4.88 -0.80 7.06
N TRP A 112 -5.29 -2.08 7.05
CA TRP A 112 -6.25 -2.68 7.99
C TRP A 112 -5.60 -3.71 8.92
N GLN A 113 -4.28 -3.77 8.96
CA GLN A 113 -3.51 -4.64 9.84
C GLN A 113 -2.15 -4.05 10.16
N PRO A 114 -1.42 -4.60 11.16
CA PRO A 114 -0.06 -4.19 11.40
C PRO A 114 0.83 -4.39 10.17
N PRO A 115 1.89 -3.57 10.02
CA PRO A 115 2.85 -3.71 8.93
C PRO A 115 3.50 -5.10 8.96
N HIS A 116 3.86 -5.61 7.78
CA HIS A 116 4.65 -6.82 7.66
C HIS A 116 6.01 -6.65 8.33
N GLY A 117 6.61 -7.77 8.76
CA GLY A 117 7.91 -7.78 9.40
C GLY A 117 9.01 -7.03 8.63
N GLU A 118 8.98 -7.07 7.31
CA GLU A 118 9.94 -6.39 6.44
C GLU A 118 9.73 -4.87 6.42
N ASP A 119 8.49 -4.41 6.53
CA ASP A 119 8.19 -2.98 6.65
C ASP A 119 8.61 -2.46 8.04
N VAL A 120 8.41 -3.27 9.09
CA VAL A 120 8.92 -2.99 10.44
C VAL A 120 10.44 -2.91 10.39
N LEU A 121 11.11 -3.89 9.78
CA LEU A 121 12.56 -3.93 9.61
C LEU A 121 13.07 -2.72 8.83
N ALA A 122 12.47 -2.44 7.68
CA ALA A 122 12.81 -1.29 6.86
C ALA A 122 12.65 0.02 7.63
N GLY A 123 11.71 0.11 8.58
CA GLY A 123 11.50 1.29 9.43
C GLY A 123 12.58 1.55 10.50
N HIS A 124 13.50 0.61 10.75
CA HIS A 124 14.58 0.79 11.72
C HIS A 124 15.63 1.79 11.22
N ARG A 125 16.09 2.68 12.12
CA ARG A 125 17.08 3.72 11.81
C ARG A 125 18.45 3.16 11.45
N GLU A 126 18.77 1.99 11.98
CA GLU A 126 20.01 1.28 11.67
C GLU A 126 20.14 0.97 10.17
N LEU A 127 19.02 0.87 9.44
CA LEU A 127 19.03 0.63 8.00
C LEU A 127 19.13 1.91 7.16
N ASP A 128 19.08 3.11 7.77
CA ASP A 128 19.00 4.39 7.06
C ASP A 128 20.13 4.58 6.04
N ASP A 129 21.39 4.34 6.44
CA ASP A 129 22.55 4.50 5.55
C ASP A 129 22.52 3.54 4.36
N GLY A 130 22.16 2.28 4.61
CA GLY A 130 22.06 1.26 3.58
C GLY A 130 20.93 1.55 2.59
N LEU A 131 19.75 1.93 3.09
CA LEU A 131 18.60 2.28 2.26
C LEU A 131 18.84 3.58 1.48
N ALA A 132 19.49 4.59 2.08
CA ALA A 132 19.87 5.82 1.38
C ALA A 132 20.85 5.56 0.23
N ARG A 133 21.80 4.63 0.42
CA ARG A 133 22.73 4.20 -0.62
C ARG A 133 21.99 3.53 -1.79
N VAL A 134 21.05 2.63 -1.51
CA VAL A 134 20.22 1.98 -2.54
C VAL A 134 19.31 2.99 -3.25
N ALA A 135 18.69 3.91 -2.50
CA ALA A 135 17.87 4.98 -3.06
C ALA A 135 18.66 5.89 -4.01
N THR A 136 19.88 6.24 -3.64
CA THR A 136 20.79 7.05 -4.49
C THR A 136 21.17 6.30 -5.76
N TRP A 137 21.39 4.99 -5.66
CA TRP A 137 21.69 4.11 -6.79
C TRP A 137 20.49 3.92 -7.73
N LEU A 138 19.28 3.83 -7.19
CA LEU A 138 18.03 3.70 -7.95
C LEU A 138 17.61 5.01 -8.63
N ALA A 139 17.76 6.15 -7.96
CA ALA A 139 17.16 7.42 -8.39
C ALA A 139 17.42 7.83 -9.86
N PRO A 140 18.62 7.61 -10.46
CA PRO A 140 18.88 7.90 -11.86
C PRO A 140 18.19 6.95 -12.85
N GLN A 141 17.77 5.76 -12.41
CA GLN A 141 17.10 4.74 -13.23
C GLN A 141 15.57 4.77 -13.11
N ILE A 142 15.03 5.67 -12.28
CA ILE A 142 13.59 5.77 -12.10
C ILE A 142 12.94 6.24 -13.41
N PRO A 143 11.92 5.53 -13.92
CA PRO A 143 11.17 5.97 -15.08
C PRO A 143 10.50 7.33 -14.84
N ASP A 144 10.53 8.21 -15.84
CA ASP A 144 9.94 9.55 -15.75
C ASP A 144 8.49 9.53 -15.26
N TRP A 145 7.72 8.50 -15.66
CA TRP A 145 6.32 8.35 -15.34
C TRP A 145 6.01 8.32 -13.83
N TRP A 146 7.00 7.99 -12.98
CA TRP A 146 6.82 8.02 -11.52
C TRP A 146 6.62 9.43 -10.95
N THR A 147 7.00 10.45 -11.71
CA THR A 147 6.97 11.85 -11.27
C THR A 147 6.18 12.76 -12.20
N THR A 148 5.84 12.30 -13.41
CA THR A 148 5.03 13.08 -14.34
C THR A 148 3.57 13.17 -13.90
N PRO A 149 2.85 14.24 -14.31
CA PRO A 149 1.40 14.32 -14.21
C PRO A 149 0.65 13.13 -14.82
N MET A 150 -0.66 13.09 -14.59
CA MET A 150 -1.56 12.07 -15.14
C MET A 150 -1.39 11.94 -16.66
N ALA A 151 -1.25 10.71 -17.15
CA ALA A 151 -1.20 10.44 -18.58
C ALA A 151 -2.58 10.64 -19.25
N PRO A 152 -2.66 11.10 -20.51
CA PRO A 152 -3.93 11.24 -21.22
C PRO A 152 -4.67 9.91 -21.42
N GLU A 153 -3.91 8.83 -21.63
CA GLU A 153 -4.43 7.48 -21.71
C GLU A 153 -4.56 6.91 -20.29
N GLN A 154 -5.77 6.48 -19.93
CA GLN A 154 -6.09 6.00 -18.60
C GLN A 154 -6.89 4.70 -18.69
N TRP A 155 -6.64 3.79 -17.77
CA TRP A 155 -7.24 2.46 -17.75
C TRP A 155 -7.83 2.17 -16.37
N VAL A 156 -9.06 1.65 -16.33
CA VAL A 156 -9.62 1.06 -15.12
C VAL A 156 -9.45 -0.45 -15.16
N VAL A 157 -8.89 -1.02 -14.12
CA VAL A 157 -8.80 -2.47 -13.91
C VAL A 157 -9.97 -2.92 -13.05
N ALA A 158 -10.56 -4.06 -13.42
CA ALA A 158 -11.66 -4.67 -12.70
C ALA A 158 -11.42 -6.16 -12.47
N TRP A 159 -11.40 -6.52 -11.20
CA TRP A 159 -11.21 -7.87 -10.69
C TRP A 159 -12.56 -8.56 -10.42
N TRP A 160 -12.56 -9.89 -10.28
CA TRP A 160 -13.68 -10.70 -9.79
C TRP A 160 -15.05 -10.43 -10.45
N GLY A 161 -15.05 -10.16 -11.75
CA GLY A 161 -16.27 -9.92 -12.52
C GLY A 161 -16.93 -8.55 -12.31
N HIS A 162 -16.30 -7.63 -11.56
CA HIS A 162 -16.74 -6.24 -11.46
C HIS A 162 -16.73 -5.55 -12.83
N ASP A 163 -17.76 -4.76 -13.13
CA ASP A 163 -17.87 -4.02 -14.39
C ASP A 163 -17.95 -2.50 -14.09
N PRO A 164 -16.89 -1.74 -14.36
CA PRO A 164 -16.83 -0.31 -14.03
C PRO A 164 -17.86 0.50 -14.82
N ARG A 165 -18.35 0.00 -15.95
CA ARG A 165 -19.41 0.67 -16.75
C ARG A 165 -20.76 0.67 -16.04
N LYS A 166 -20.95 -0.23 -15.07
CA LYS A 166 -22.18 -0.30 -14.25
C LYS A 166 -22.10 0.61 -13.03
N ARG A 167 -20.93 1.20 -12.73
CA ARG A 167 -20.80 2.16 -11.63
C ARG A 167 -21.57 3.44 -11.99
N LYS A 168 -22.36 3.91 -11.03
CA LYS A 168 -23.00 5.22 -11.13
C LYS A 168 -21.94 6.30 -10.92
N ALA A 169 -22.26 7.52 -11.36
CA ALA A 169 -21.55 8.73 -10.97
C ALA A 169 -21.20 8.72 -9.48
N PRO A 170 -19.99 9.15 -9.09
CA PRO A 170 -19.62 9.26 -7.67
C PRO A 170 -20.63 10.17 -6.96
N ALA A 171 -21.34 9.63 -5.98
CA ALA A 171 -22.37 10.37 -5.25
C ALA A 171 -21.74 11.08 -4.05
N LEU A 172 -20.81 12.02 -4.31
CA LEU A 172 -19.92 12.59 -3.29
C LEU A 172 -20.67 13.25 -2.11
N THR A 173 -21.80 13.91 -2.35
CA THR A 173 -22.66 14.44 -1.28
C THR A 173 -23.23 13.34 -0.39
N LYS A 174 -23.58 12.18 -0.97
CA LYS A 174 -24.05 11.02 -0.22
C LYS A 174 -22.89 10.37 0.54
N TRP A 175 -21.74 10.20 -0.12
CA TRP A 175 -20.51 9.71 0.49
C TRP A 175 -20.14 10.54 1.73
N ARG A 176 -20.07 11.87 1.61
CA ARG A 176 -19.77 12.80 2.72
C ARG A 176 -20.72 12.59 3.90
N LYS A 177 -22.02 12.49 3.64
CA LYS A 177 -23.04 12.22 4.69
C LYS A 177 -22.83 10.86 5.36
N GLN A 178 -22.46 9.84 4.60
CA GLN A 178 -22.20 8.50 5.13
C GLN A 178 -20.92 8.48 5.99
N THR A 179 -19.85 9.12 5.55
CA THR A 179 -18.60 9.24 6.31
C THR A 179 -18.81 9.98 7.64
N LEU A 180 -19.55 11.10 7.64
CA LEU A 180 -19.88 11.82 8.87
C LEU A 180 -20.76 10.99 9.82
N ALA A 181 -21.73 10.24 9.28
CA ALA A 181 -22.57 9.35 10.08
C ALA A 181 -21.79 8.19 10.68
N GLU A 182 -20.85 7.62 9.92
CA GLU A 182 -19.92 6.58 10.38
C GLU A 182 -19.02 7.10 11.51
N GLU A 183 -18.40 8.27 11.34
CA GLU A 183 -17.57 8.90 12.36
C GLU A 183 -18.36 9.13 13.66
N HIS A 184 -19.54 9.74 13.55
CA HIS A 184 -20.40 9.97 14.71
C HIS A 184 -20.81 8.66 15.42
N ARG A 185 -21.12 7.62 14.64
CA ARG A 185 -21.43 6.28 15.16
C ARG A 185 -20.23 5.70 15.90
N ALA A 186 -19.04 5.68 15.28
CA ALA A 186 -17.81 5.15 15.86
C ALA A 186 -17.44 5.90 17.15
N ALA A 187 -17.51 7.23 17.16
CA ALA A 187 -17.29 8.05 18.35
C ALA A 187 -18.27 7.72 19.49
N THR A 188 -19.54 7.47 19.15
CA THR A 188 -20.57 7.06 20.12
C THR A 188 -20.29 5.68 20.72
N LEU A 189 -19.90 4.71 19.88
CA LEU A 189 -19.55 3.35 20.30
C LEU A 189 -18.30 3.34 21.20
N ARG A 190 -17.26 4.11 20.82
CA ARG A 190 -16.06 4.35 21.63
C ARG A 190 -16.40 4.90 23.01
N ARG A 191 -17.18 5.99 23.08
CA ARG A 191 -17.59 6.65 24.34
C ARG A 191 -18.39 5.73 25.25
N LYS A 192 -19.29 4.92 24.68
CA LYS A 192 -20.12 3.96 25.43
C LYS A 192 -19.37 2.66 25.73
N ASN A 193 -18.17 2.48 25.17
CA ASN A 193 -17.40 1.25 25.17
C ASN A 193 -18.25 0.02 24.79
N ARG A 194 -19.07 0.16 23.73
CA ARG A 194 -20.00 -0.87 23.23
C ARG A 194 -19.75 -1.12 21.75
N VAL A 195 -19.85 -2.36 21.32
CA VAL A 195 -19.85 -2.72 19.89
C VAL A 195 -21.28 -2.98 19.43
N GLU A 196 -21.66 -2.47 18.27
CA GLU A 196 -22.89 -2.84 17.58
C GLU A 196 -22.54 -3.56 16.28
N TYR A 197 -22.95 -4.82 16.18
CA TYR A 197 -22.67 -5.68 15.02
C TYR A 197 -23.81 -5.62 14.00
N PRO A 198 -23.51 -5.72 12.69
CA PRO A 198 -24.49 -6.14 11.70
C PRO A 198 -25.05 -7.50 12.12
N LYS A 199 -26.36 -7.71 12.01
CA LYS A 199 -27.04 -8.95 12.45
C LYS A 199 -26.62 -10.21 11.67
N GLU A 200 -25.84 -10.09 10.61
CA GLU A 200 -25.42 -11.19 9.74
C GLU A 200 -23.91 -11.12 9.44
N GLY A 201 -23.21 -12.26 9.54
CA GLY A 201 -21.92 -12.47 8.84
C GLY A 201 -20.65 -12.64 9.69
N TRP A 202 -20.60 -12.28 10.97
CA TRP A 202 -19.39 -12.48 11.79
C TRP A 202 -19.74 -12.56 13.29
N SER A 203 -19.26 -13.59 13.97
CA SER A 203 -19.50 -13.81 15.41
C SER A 203 -18.55 -12.91 16.21
N PRO A 204 -19.02 -12.21 17.26
CA PRO A 204 -18.17 -11.32 18.05
C PRO A 204 -17.06 -12.11 18.75
N THR A 205 -15.83 -11.58 18.74
CA THR A 205 -14.86 -11.92 19.78
C THR A 205 -15.40 -11.37 21.11
N PRO A 206 -15.73 -12.22 22.10
CA PRO A 206 -16.25 -11.74 23.38
C PRO A 206 -15.26 -10.75 24.03
N GLY A 207 -15.77 -9.64 24.57
CA GLY A 207 -14.96 -8.69 25.34
C GLY A 207 -14.26 -7.58 24.55
N LEU A 208 -14.57 -7.36 23.28
CA LEU A 208 -14.08 -6.19 22.53
C LEU A 208 -14.48 -4.87 23.22
N ARG A 209 -13.48 -4.01 23.47
CA ARG A 209 -13.64 -2.70 24.11
C ARG A 209 -13.26 -1.59 23.12
N PRO A 210 -14.21 -0.92 22.44
CA PRO A 210 -13.89 0.16 21.49
C PRO A 210 -13.04 1.32 22.05
N ALA A 211 -13.07 1.54 23.36
CA ALA A 211 -12.17 2.51 23.99
C ALA A 211 -10.70 2.07 23.91
N ASP A 212 -10.45 0.76 23.96
CA ASP A 212 -9.14 0.14 23.81
C ASP A 212 -8.70 0.22 22.34
N VAL A 213 -7.62 0.95 22.07
CA VAL A 213 -7.17 1.19 20.69
C VAL A 213 -6.68 -0.10 20.02
N THR A 214 -6.14 -1.04 20.79
CA THR A 214 -5.59 -2.31 20.28
C THR A 214 -6.67 -3.35 20.01
N ALA A 215 -7.95 -3.04 20.26
CA ALA A 215 -9.06 -3.93 19.93
C ALA A 215 -9.08 -4.20 18.42
N SER A 216 -9.25 -5.47 18.03
CA SER A 216 -9.28 -5.91 16.63
C SER A 216 -10.63 -5.58 15.97
N ILE A 217 -10.95 -4.28 15.92
CA ILE A 217 -12.10 -3.71 15.25
C ILE A 217 -11.61 -3.15 13.92
N SER A 218 -12.24 -3.57 12.83
CA SER A 218 -11.96 -3.06 11.49
C SER A 218 -13.26 -2.55 10.85
N GLY A 219 -13.13 -1.84 9.73
CA GLY A 219 -14.23 -1.25 9.01
C GLY A 219 -13.72 -0.49 7.80
N THR A 220 -14.19 0.75 7.61
CA THR A 220 -13.64 1.61 6.57
C THR A 220 -12.28 2.16 7.00
N TRP A 221 -11.24 1.76 6.28
CA TRP A 221 -9.85 2.14 6.56
C TRP A 221 -9.24 3.03 5.46
N TRP A 222 -9.89 3.20 4.32
CA TRP A 222 -9.34 3.97 3.20
C TRP A 222 -9.62 5.47 3.30
N SER A 223 -8.80 6.26 2.59
CA SER A 223 -8.90 7.74 2.56
C SER A 223 -9.53 8.32 1.30
N PHE A 224 -9.78 7.51 0.26
CA PHE A 224 -10.36 7.95 -1.01
C PHE A 224 -11.92 7.87 -1.02
N PRO A 225 -12.62 8.60 -1.91
CA PRO A 225 -14.07 8.52 -2.02
C PRO A 225 -14.53 7.29 -2.82
N ASP A 226 -15.83 7.03 -2.84
CA ASP A 226 -16.39 6.15 -3.87
C ASP A 226 -16.12 6.76 -5.27
N GLY A 227 -15.54 5.99 -6.18
CA GLY A 227 -15.16 6.49 -7.50
C GLY A 227 -14.59 5.42 -8.43
N VAL A 228 -14.25 5.82 -9.66
CA VAL A 228 -13.45 5.02 -10.58
C VAL A 228 -12.00 5.43 -10.38
N ALA A 229 -11.15 4.47 -10.04
CA ALA A 229 -9.70 4.63 -10.07
C ALA A 229 -9.19 4.19 -11.44
N THR A 230 -8.31 4.99 -12.04
CA THR A 230 -7.62 4.67 -13.28
C THR A 230 -6.12 4.81 -13.13
N THR A 231 -5.34 4.14 -13.96
CA THR A 231 -3.87 4.31 -14.05
C THR A 231 -3.47 4.50 -15.50
N ARG A 232 -2.25 4.96 -15.77
CA ARG A 232 -1.70 4.90 -17.14
C ARG A 232 -1.45 3.45 -17.60
N ALA A 233 -1.13 3.30 -18.88
CA ALA A 233 -0.45 2.12 -19.38
C ALA A 233 1.07 2.36 -19.43
N VAL A 234 1.85 1.34 -19.05
CA VAL A 234 3.32 1.31 -19.16
C VAL A 234 3.66 0.18 -20.12
N ASP A 235 4.33 0.50 -21.22
CA ASP A 235 4.65 -0.47 -22.29
C ASP A 235 3.42 -1.24 -22.80
N GLY A 236 2.25 -0.58 -22.85
CA GLY A 236 0.97 -1.15 -23.29
C GLY A 236 0.23 -1.97 -22.23
N VAL A 237 0.77 -2.10 -21.02
CA VAL A 237 0.14 -2.80 -19.89
C VAL A 237 -0.43 -1.78 -18.90
N PRO A 238 -1.73 -1.82 -18.57
CA PRO A 238 -2.30 -0.99 -17.52
C PRO A 238 -1.57 -1.17 -16.18
N ALA A 239 -0.98 -0.11 -15.65
CA ALA A 239 -0.14 -0.17 -14.45
C ALA A 239 -0.90 -0.74 -13.22
N GLY A 240 -2.21 -0.51 -13.13
CA GLY A 240 -3.05 -1.06 -12.06
C GLY A 240 -3.18 -2.59 -12.06
N LEU A 241 -2.71 -3.31 -13.09
CA LEU A 241 -2.65 -4.77 -13.06
C LEU A 241 -1.58 -5.26 -12.07
N ASP A 242 -0.39 -4.65 -12.12
CA ASP A 242 0.74 -4.99 -11.24
C ASP A 242 0.74 -4.19 -9.93
N LEU A 243 0.15 -2.99 -9.95
CA LEU A 243 0.19 -2.03 -8.84
C LEU A 243 -1.13 -2.02 -8.05
N THR A 244 -1.65 -3.20 -7.76
CA THR A 244 -2.81 -3.41 -6.89
C THR A 244 -2.35 -3.94 -5.53
N GLU A 245 -2.81 -3.30 -4.47
CA GLU A 245 -2.66 -3.76 -3.09
C GLU A 245 -3.46 -5.05 -2.90
N ASP A 246 -2.96 -6.00 -2.10
CA ASP A 246 -3.58 -7.33 -1.95
C ASP A 246 -3.85 -7.97 -3.32
N ALA A 247 -2.75 -8.33 -4.00
CA ALA A 247 -2.69 -8.69 -5.41
C ALA A 247 -3.92 -9.49 -5.89
N GLY A 248 -4.42 -9.09 -7.07
CA GLY A 248 -5.61 -9.67 -7.66
C GLY A 248 -5.45 -11.13 -8.07
N ASP A 249 -6.50 -11.65 -8.71
CA ASP A 249 -6.48 -12.97 -9.34
C ASP A 249 -5.53 -12.99 -10.54
N ASP A 250 -5.21 -14.17 -11.09
CA ASP A 250 -4.40 -14.28 -12.32
C ASP A 250 -5.16 -13.82 -13.58
N GLN A 251 -6.40 -13.33 -13.41
CA GLN A 251 -7.26 -12.82 -14.47
C GLN A 251 -7.92 -11.49 -14.10
N ALA A 252 -7.89 -10.56 -15.05
CA ALA A 252 -8.47 -9.24 -14.91
C ALA A 252 -9.18 -8.78 -16.20
N ARG A 253 -10.02 -7.75 -16.07
CA ARG A 253 -10.47 -6.96 -17.22
C ARG A 253 -9.99 -5.53 -17.08
N ALA A 254 -9.37 -5.01 -18.11
CA ALA A 254 -9.01 -3.60 -18.19
C ALA A 254 -9.88 -2.88 -19.22
N PHE A 255 -10.24 -1.64 -18.94
CA PHE A 255 -11.06 -0.82 -19.82
C PHE A 255 -10.37 0.53 -20.01
N GLU A 256 -10.13 0.91 -21.25
CA GLU A 256 -9.68 2.27 -21.55
C GLU A 256 -10.76 3.26 -21.12
N VAL A 257 -10.34 4.34 -20.47
CA VAL A 257 -11.21 5.40 -19.98
C VAL A 257 -11.03 6.63 -20.85
N ARG A 258 -12.15 7.15 -21.36
CA ARG A 258 -12.13 8.42 -22.08
C ARG A 258 -12.00 9.56 -21.08
N VAL A 259 -10.80 10.10 -20.97
CA VAL A 259 -10.49 11.31 -20.20
C VAL A 259 -11.12 12.54 -20.85
N PRO A 260 -11.92 13.36 -20.13
CA PRO A 260 -12.38 14.66 -20.62
C PRO A 260 -11.18 15.59 -20.89
N THR A 261 -11.17 16.24 -22.06
CA THR A 261 -10.04 17.09 -22.50
C THR A 261 -9.83 18.33 -21.64
N ASP A 262 -10.85 18.75 -20.90
CA ASP A 262 -10.90 19.91 -20.01
C ASP A 262 -10.93 19.51 -18.52
N ALA A 263 -10.66 18.24 -18.20
CA ALA A 263 -10.63 17.76 -16.82
C ALA A 263 -9.60 18.53 -15.99
N ARG A 264 -10.06 19.10 -14.87
CA ARG A 264 -9.21 19.74 -13.87
C ARG A 264 -8.67 18.67 -12.93
N VAL A 265 -7.42 18.27 -13.12
CA VAL A 265 -6.78 17.24 -12.30
C VAL A 265 -5.93 17.89 -11.22
N LEU A 266 -6.15 17.50 -9.96
CA LEU A 266 -5.23 17.81 -8.88
C LEU A 266 -4.10 16.78 -8.86
N GLU A 267 -2.88 17.24 -9.08
CA GLU A 267 -1.67 16.40 -9.06
C GLU A 267 -1.09 16.34 -7.63
N ILE A 268 -1.09 15.15 -7.03
CA ILE A 268 -0.38 14.86 -5.77
C ILE A 268 0.98 14.29 -6.13
N ASP A 269 1.96 15.18 -6.33
CA ASP A 269 3.34 14.84 -6.68
C ASP A 269 4.29 14.74 -5.47
N HIS A 270 3.82 15.16 -4.30
CA HIS A 270 4.55 15.12 -3.03
C HIS A 270 3.59 14.93 -1.85
N PRO A 271 3.99 14.26 -0.75
CA PRO A 271 3.14 14.12 0.45
C PRO A 271 2.65 15.45 1.03
N GLN A 272 3.42 16.53 0.84
CA GLN A 272 3.03 17.88 1.27
C GLN A 272 1.75 18.36 0.56
N VAL A 273 1.56 18.04 -0.72
CA VAL A 273 0.34 18.43 -1.45
C VAL A 273 -0.89 17.75 -0.84
N TRP A 274 -0.77 16.48 -0.45
CA TRP A 274 -1.83 15.77 0.26
C TRP A 274 -2.12 16.40 1.64
N ILE A 275 -1.07 16.76 2.38
CA ILE A 275 -1.20 17.45 3.68
C ILE A 275 -1.94 18.78 3.51
N ASP A 276 -1.56 19.58 2.52
CA ASP A 276 -2.17 20.89 2.27
C ASP A 276 -3.62 20.76 1.80
N LEU A 277 -3.92 19.73 0.98
CA LEU A 277 -5.29 19.37 0.61
C LEU A 277 -6.15 19.04 1.85
N CYS A 278 -5.63 18.21 2.76
CA CYS A 278 -6.31 17.89 4.02
C CYS A 278 -6.48 19.12 4.91
N ARG A 279 -5.53 20.06 4.90
CA ARG A 279 -5.62 21.31 5.66
C ARG A 279 -6.68 22.25 5.08
N ALA A 280 -6.81 22.32 3.76
CA ALA A 280 -7.78 23.18 3.08
C ALA A 280 -9.21 22.60 3.08
N HIS A 281 -9.33 21.28 2.96
CA HIS A 281 -10.60 20.57 2.83
C HIS A 281 -10.65 19.41 3.83
N SER A 282 -10.71 19.70 5.13
CA SER A 282 -10.67 18.66 6.16
C SER A 282 -12.04 17.98 6.38
N LEU A 283 -12.05 16.64 6.40
CA LEU A 283 -13.14 15.83 6.91
C LEU A 283 -12.62 14.93 8.04
N GLU A 284 -13.18 15.06 9.24
CA GLU A 284 -12.76 14.28 10.41
C GLU A 284 -13.18 12.81 10.29
N VAL A 285 -12.23 11.91 10.57
CA VAL A 285 -12.41 10.45 10.55
C VAL A 285 -11.74 9.76 11.73
N THR A 286 -11.49 10.52 12.80
CA THR A 286 -10.76 10.10 14.01
C THR A 286 -11.20 8.75 14.54
N SER A 287 -12.47 8.58 14.87
CA SER A 287 -12.99 7.38 15.54
C SER A 287 -13.24 6.24 14.57
N SER A 288 -13.65 6.54 13.34
CA SER A 288 -14.00 5.55 12.32
C SER A 288 -12.79 4.82 11.74
N ARG A 289 -11.64 5.50 11.60
CA ARG A 289 -10.39 4.90 11.10
C ARG A 289 -9.44 4.47 12.23
N ARG A 290 -9.74 4.88 13.47
CA ARG A 290 -8.84 4.77 14.65
C ARG A 290 -8.10 3.45 14.76
N HIS A 291 -8.83 2.33 14.76
CA HIS A 291 -8.28 1.03 15.08
C HIS A 291 -7.35 0.51 13.98
N ASP A 292 -7.80 0.58 12.73
CA ASP A 292 -7.00 0.15 11.58
C ASP A 292 -5.76 1.05 11.41
N TRP A 293 -5.92 2.37 11.50
CA TRP A 293 -4.79 3.30 11.36
C TRP A 293 -3.83 3.26 12.55
N TYR A 294 -4.30 2.96 13.76
CA TYR A 294 -3.43 2.68 14.90
C TYR A 294 -2.59 1.43 14.67
N ARG A 295 -3.15 0.36 14.10
CA ARG A 295 -2.40 -0.88 13.83
C ARG A 295 -1.25 -0.64 12.86
N VAL A 296 -1.43 0.26 11.89
CA VAL A 296 -0.42 0.63 10.90
C VAL A 296 0.62 1.60 11.47
N THR A 297 0.19 2.63 12.20
CA THR A 297 1.03 3.80 12.53
C THR A 297 1.43 3.90 14.00
N GLY A 298 0.80 3.15 14.89
CA GLY A 298 0.92 3.30 16.34
C GLY A 298 0.31 4.58 16.92
N ARG A 299 -0.29 5.45 16.09
CA ARG A 299 -0.85 6.74 16.53
C ARG A 299 -2.29 6.59 17.00
N ASP A 300 -2.54 6.95 18.25
CA ASP A 300 -3.89 7.18 18.81
C ASP A 300 -4.14 8.69 18.95
N GLY A 301 -4.59 9.32 17.87
CA GLY A 301 -4.82 10.76 17.81
C GLY A 301 -5.91 11.12 16.80
N ASP A 302 -6.07 12.42 16.58
CA ASP A 302 -7.12 12.94 15.68
C ASP A 302 -6.69 12.78 14.21
N TRP A 303 -7.65 12.37 13.38
CA TRP A 303 -7.42 12.05 11.98
C TRP A 303 -8.37 12.79 11.05
N VAL A 304 -7.82 13.24 9.91
CA VAL A 304 -8.58 13.84 8.81
C VAL A 304 -8.23 13.20 7.48
N ILE A 305 -9.17 13.25 6.55
CA ILE A 305 -8.97 12.99 5.11
C ILE A 305 -9.50 14.19 4.32
N PRO A 306 -9.20 14.30 3.02
CA PRO A 306 -9.82 15.29 2.18
C PRO A 306 -11.34 15.13 2.13
N ASP A 307 -12.06 16.24 2.23
CA ASP A 307 -13.48 16.29 1.98
C ASP A 307 -13.72 16.26 0.47
N TRP A 308 -13.82 15.06 -0.09
CA TRP A 308 -13.89 14.87 -1.55
C TRP A 308 -15.07 15.58 -2.22
N ALA A 309 -16.17 15.81 -1.48
CA ALA A 309 -17.29 16.59 -2.01
C ALA A 309 -16.93 18.08 -2.18
N ALA A 310 -16.12 18.64 -1.27
CA ALA A 310 -15.61 20.00 -1.39
C ALA A 310 -14.48 20.09 -2.44
N VAL A 311 -13.60 19.08 -2.50
CA VAL A 311 -12.54 19.02 -3.52
C VAL A 311 -13.13 18.99 -4.93
N ALA A 312 -14.25 18.27 -5.11
CA ALA A 312 -14.96 18.17 -6.39
C ALA A 312 -15.55 19.49 -6.92
N GLU A 313 -15.62 20.55 -6.10
CA GLU A 313 -16.02 21.88 -6.56
C GLU A 313 -14.94 22.49 -7.49
N SER A 314 -13.67 22.15 -7.25
CA SER A 314 -12.52 22.71 -7.97
C SER A 314 -11.85 21.73 -8.93
N TYR A 315 -11.99 20.43 -8.70
CA TYR A 315 -11.28 19.39 -9.45
C TYR A 315 -12.23 18.27 -9.90
N ASP A 316 -11.97 17.74 -11.08
CA ASP A 316 -12.74 16.65 -11.69
C ASP A 316 -12.11 15.28 -11.38
N ALA A 317 -10.80 15.28 -11.06
CA ALA A 317 -10.04 14.11 -10.63
C ALA A 317 -8.85 14.51 -9.76
N VAL A 318 -8.29 13.53 -9.06
CA VAL A 318 -7.07 13.66 -8.26
C VAL A 318 -6.14 12.53 -8.67
N HIS A 319 -4.90 12.84 -9.02
CA HIS A 319 -3.89 11.88 -9.43
C HIS A 319 -2.78 11.81 -8.39
N LEU A 320 -2.38 10.59 -8.02
CA LEU A 320 -1.28 10.34 -7.09
C LEU A 320 -0.08 9.79 -7.86
N THR A 321 1.02 10.53 -7.90
CA THR A 321 2.22 10.03 -8.57
C THR A 321 2.83 8.85 -7.78
N THR A 322 3.54 7.96 -8.47
CA THR A 322 4.28 6.86 -7.81
C THR A 322 5.27 7.39 -6.78
N ALA A 323 5.94 8.52 -7.07
CA ALA A 323 6.86 9.15 -6.13
C ALA A 323 6.17 9.60 -4.84
N ALA A 324 5.00 10.24 -4.93
CA ALA A 324 4.23 10.66 -3.77
C ALA A 324 3.68 9.46 -2.98
N TYR A 325 3.24 8.42 -3.68
CA TYR A 325 2.82 7.15 -3.06
C TYR A 325 3.96 6.54 -2.23
N LEU A 326 5.14 6.34 -2.83
CA LEU A 326 6.30 5.73 -2.16
C LEU A 326 6.73 6.52 -0.92
N ALA A 327 6.65 7.85 -0.99
CA ALA A 327 7.01 8.74 0.10
C ALA A 327 5.92 8.89 1.18
N GLY A 328 4.65 8.66 0.85
CA GLY A 328 3.51 9.08 1.67
C GLY A 328 2.62 7.97 2.21
N ALA A 329 2.45 6.87 1.47
CA ALA A 329 1.53 5.80 1.84
C ALA A 329 1.98 5.02 3.08
N THR A 330 1.02 4.42 3.79
CA THR A 330 1.23 3.55 4.97
C THR A 330 1.92 4.22 6.18
N ARG A 331 1.88 5.56 6.28
CA ARG A 331 2.35 6.29 7.46
C ARG A 331 1.44 7.46 7.83
N ALA A 332 1.55 7.91 9.07
CA ALA A 332 0.95 9.17 9.50
C ALA A 332 1.66 10.36 8.84
N LEU A 333 0.89 11.25 8.22
CA LEU A 333 1.34 12.53 7.68
C LEU A 333 0.77 13.64 8.58
N GLU A 334 1.64 14.43 9.20
CA GLU A 334 1.23 15.48 10.13
C GLU A 334 0.61 16.67 9.38
N VAL A 335 -0.65 16.98 9.67
CA VAL A 335 -1.36 18.13 9.08
C VAL A 335 -1.12 19.39 9.92
N ASN A 336 -1.10 19.22 11.23
CA ASN A 336 -0.67 20.21 12.23
C ASN A 336 -0.32 19.48 13.54
N GLU A 337 -0.07 20.22 14.62
CA GLU A 337 0.32 19.68 15.93
C GLU A 337 -0.66 18.62 16.50
N ARG A 338 -1.93 18.65 16.08
CA ARG A 338 -2.99 17.75 16.56
C ARG A 338 -3.42 16.72 15.51
N LEU A 339 -3.65 17.18 14.29
CA LEU A 339 -4.26 16.40 13.22
C LEU A 339 -3.21 15.68 12.38
N ALA A 340 -3.46 14.42 12.06
CA ALA A 340 -2.73 13.69 11.04
C ALA A 340 -3.68 13.19 9.94
N THR A 341 -3.10 12.74 8.84
CA THR A 341 -3.78 12.07 7.72
C THR A 341 -2.95 10.87 7.26
N MET A 342 -3.53 10.02 6.41
CA MET A 342 -2.81 8.95 5.74
C MET A 342 -3.34 8.81 4.32
N ILE A 343 -2.43 8.60 3.37
CA ILE A 343 -2.79 8.11 2.03
C ILE A 343 -3.04 6.61 2.19
N ALA A 344 -4.31 6.22 2.23
CA ALA A 344 -4.74 4.86 2.57
C ALA A 344 -5.62 4.27 1.47
N GLY A 345 -5.17 3.17 0.88
CA GLY A 345 -5.89 2.43 -0.17
C GLY A 345 -5.80 3.05 -1.57
N TRP A 346 -4.81 3.91 -1.81
CA TRP A 346 -4.64 4.62 -3.07
C TRP A 346 -3.34 4.16 -3.73
N GLY A 347 -3.44 3.46 -4.85
CA GLY A 347 -2.27 2.90 -5.55
C GLY A 347 -1.37 3.96 -6.23
N PRO A 348 -0.12 3.60 -6.56
CA PRO A 348 0.76 4.48 -7.32
C PRO A 348 0.21 4.75 -8.72
N ASP A 349 0.40 5.98 -9.21
CA ASP A 349 -0.13 6.47 -10.50
C ASP A 349 -1.65 6.44 -10.64
N ALA A 350 -2.37 6.15 -9.55
CA ALA A 350 -3.81 6.07 -9.60
C ALA A 350 -4.43 7.47 -9.61
N THR A 351 -5.35 7.67 -10.55
CA THR A 351 -6.26 8.81 -10.64
C THR A 351 -7.63 8.39 -10.15
N VAL A 352 -8.13 9.05 -9.10
CA VAL A 352 -9.52 8.89 -8.65
C VAL A 352 -10.38 9.98 -9.25
N TRP A 353 -11.38 9.57 -10.03
CA TRP A 353 -12.32 10.46 -10.68
C TRP A 353 -13.45 10.88 -9.73
N LEU A 354 -13.57 12.20 -9.52
CA LEU A 354 -14.62 12.84 -8.73
C LEU A 354 -15.87 13.16 -9.56
N THR A 355 -15.74 13.04 -10.87
CA THR A 355 -16.82 13.18 -11.85
C THR A 355 -17.02 11.86 -12.63
N PRO A 356 -18.14 11.69 -13.33
CA PRO A 356 -18.39 10.46 -14.07
C PRO A 356 -17.45 10.34 -15.28
N VAL A 357 -16.76 9.20 -15.38
CA VAL A 357 -15.99 8.83 -16.57
C VAL A 357 -16.58 7.62 -17.28
N ARG A 358 -16.34 7.52 -18.59
CA ARG A 358 -16.83 6.42 -19.41
C ARG A 358 -15.71 5.43 -19.70
N ALA A 359 -15.89 4.20 -19.25
CA ALA A 359 -15.06 3.06 -19.60
C ALA A 359 -15.51 2.46 -20.95
N GLY A 360 -14.53 2.12 -21.78
CA GLY A 360 -14.70 1.55 -23.11
C GLY A 360 -15.01 0.06 -23.11
N THR A 361 -14.52 -0.65 -24.12
CA THR A 361 -14.66 -2.10 -24.24
C THR A 361 -13.65 -2.81 -23.31
N PRO A 362 -14.04 -3.90 -22.62
CA PRO A 362 -13.09 -4.67 -21.82
C PRO A 362 -12.05 -5.36 -22.70
N HIS A 363 -10.81 -5.33 -22.25
CA HIS A 363 -9.73 -6.22 -22.66
C HIS A 363 -9.51 -7.23 -21.53
N VAL A 364 -9.51 -8.52 -21.86
CA VAL A 364 -9.24 -9.59 -20.88
C VAL A 364 -7.73 -9.75 -20.78
N TRP A 365 -7.23 -9.78 -19.55
CA TRP A 365 -5.83 -9.94 -19.24
C TRP A 365 -5.65 -11.19 -18.40
N SER A 366 -4.61 -11.96 -18.70
CA SER A 366 -4.17 -13.11 -17.91
C SER A 366 -2.71 -12.96 -17.54
N PHE A 367 -2.38 -13.28 -16.28
CA PHE A 367 -1.02 -13.31 -15.78
C PHE A 367 -0.37 -14.65 -16.11
N ASP A 368 0.80 -14.61 -16.74
CA ASP A 368 1.64 -15.77 -17.00
C ASP A 368 2.70 -15.85 -15.90
N GLY A 369 2.51 -16.76 -14.93
CA GLY A 369 3.43 -16.93 -13.81
C GLY A 369 4.79 -17.52 -14.18
N GLU A 370 4.95 -18.17 -15.35
CA GLU A 370 6.27 -18.63 -15.81
C GLU A 370 7.06 -17.47 -16.43
N ALA A 371 6.37 -16.60 -17.17
CA ALA A 371 6.98 -15.46 -17.85
C ALA A 371 6.96 -14.16 -17.03
N ASP A 372 6.35 -14.18 -15.84
CA ASP A 372 6.19 -13.06 -14.91
C ASP A 372 5.63 -11.80 -15.60
N ARG A 373 4.56 -11.98 -16.38
CA ARG A 373 3.98 -10.90 -17.20
C ARG A 373 2.51 -11.06 -17.52
N TRP A 374 1.86 -9.93 -17.75
CA TRP A 374 0.50 -9.86 -18.27
C TRP A 374 0.46 -10.00 -19.79
N SER A 375 -0.59 -10.67 -20.28
CA SER A 375 -0.90 -10.76 -21.70
C SER A 375 -2.39 -10.58 -21.95
N VAL A 376 -2.73 -9.95 -23.07
CA VAL A 376 -4.11 -9.86 -23.54
C VAL A 376 -4.53 -11.24 -24.03
N SER A 377 -5.63 -11.74 -23.48
CA SER A 377 -6.23 -13.04 -23.84
C SER A 377 -7.09 -12.97 -25.09
#